data_AF-A0A7H4N1Y0-F1
#
_entry.id   AF-A0A7H4N1Y0-F1
#
_cell.length_a   1.000
_cell.length_b   1.000
_cell.length_c   1.000
_cell.angle_alpha   90.00
_cell.angle_beta   90.00
_cell.angle_gamma   90.00
#
_symmetry.space_group_name_H-M   'P 1'
#
loop_
_entity.id
_entity.type
_entity.pdbx_description
1 polymer ?
#
loop_
_entity_poly.entity_id
_entity_poly.type
_entity_poly.pdbx_seq_one_letter_code
_entity_poly.pdbx_strand_id
1 'polypeptide(L)'
;MGVIDKSGLAVSFIQSLYHEFGSGVVLPESGIVWQNRGASFSLDPRHLLALAPGKQPFHTLNPAAARLNDGRVMVYGSMGGDGQPQTQAAIFTRYVMQKRAATGEHHPAALAAGAYLGADFRLAQAGGPLQRRKRCPPASAGARR
;
A
#
# COMPACT_ATOMS: atom_id res chain seq x y z
N MET A 1 0.95 -4.57 -6.38
CA MET A 1 0.48 -5.00 -7.71
C MET A 1 -0.01 -6.43 -7.60
N GLY A 2 -1.05 -6.80 -8.34
CA GLY A 2 -1.54 -8.16 -8.36
C GLY A 2 -2.05 -8.53 -9.74
N VAL A 3 -1.86 -9.78 -10.13
CA VAL A 3 -2.35 -10.32 -11.41
C VAL A 3 -2.92 -11.70 -11.16
N ILE A 4 -4.02 -12.01 -11.85
CA ILE A 4 -4.60 -13.35 -11.92
C ILE A 4 -4.87 -13.64 -13.38
N ASP A 5 -4.36 -14.75 -13.91
CA ASP A 5 -4.59 -15.14 -15.29
C ASP A 5 -5.84 -16.03 -15.45
N LYS A 6 -6.18 -16.36 -16.71
CA LYS A 6 -7.33 -17.21 -17.04
C LYS A 6 -7.24 -18.65 -16.55
N SER A 7 -6.03 -19.14 -16.25
CA SER A 7 -5.80 -20.48 -15.70
C SER A 7 -5.97 -20.52 -14.18
N GLY A 8 -6.10 -19.34 -13.55
CA GLY A 8 -6.17 -19.19 -12.11
C GLY A 8 -4.80 -19.01 -11.44
N LEU A 9 -3.72 -18.83 -12.19
CA LEU A 9 -2.42 -18.46 -11.63
C LEU A 9 -2.50 -17.04 -11.07
N ALA A 10 -2.20 -16.90 -9.79
CA ALA A 10 -2.33 -15.65 -9.06
C ALA A 10 -0.99 -15.22 -8.46
N VAL A 11 -0.60 -13.96 -8.67
CA VAL A 11 0.64 -13.38 -8.14
C VAL A 11 0.32 -12.09 -7.38
N SER A 12 0.80 -12.02 -6.13
CA SER A 12 0.81 -10.80 -5.33
C SER A 12 2.25 -10.29 -5.23
N PHE A 13 2.49 -9.08 -5.72
CA PHE A 13 3.83 -8.51 -5.83
C PHE A 13 3.88 -7.09 -5.27
N ILE A 14 4.89 -6.82 -4.45
CA ILE A 14 5.16 -5.49 -3.91
C ILE A 14 6.67 -5.22 -3.91
N GLN A 15 7.04 -4.01 -4.28
CA GLN A 15 8.42 -3.51 -4.24
C GLN A 15 8.45 -2.09 -3.68
N SER A 16 9.54 -1.70 -3.06
CA SER A 16 9.72 -0.36 -2.48
C SER A 16 11.20 -0.11 -2.19
N LEU A 17 11.63 1.14 -2.37
CA LEU A 17 12.93 1.63 -1.90
C LEU A 17 12.95 1.99 -0.41
N TYR A 18 11.88 1.64 0.31
CA TYR A 18 11.46 2.11 1.64
C TYR A 18 10.84 3.51 1.60
N HIS A 19 11.61 4.56 1.90
CA HIS A 19 11.12 5.93 1.87
C HIS A 19 11.26 6.50 0.46
N GLU A 20 10.19 7.02 -0.13
CA GLU A 20 10.17 7.81 -1.37
C GLU A 20 11.24 7.43 -2.42
N PHE A 21 12.34 8.19 -2.50
CA PHE A 21 13.46 8.01 -3.45
C PHE A 21 14.62 7.17 -2.88
N GLY A 22 14.34 6.32 -1.89
CA GLY A 22 15.32 5.52 -1.18
C GLY A 22 16.33 6.37 -0.42
N SER A 23 17.60 6.05 -0.60
CA SER A 23 18.73 6.75 0.03
C SER A 23 19.09 8.07 -0.63
N GLY A 24 18.55 8.36 -1.83
CA GLY A 24 19.02 9.44 -2.69
C GLY A 24 20.35 9.14 -3.40
N VAL A 25 20.98 7.98 -3.15
CA VAL A 25 22.19 7.54 -3.83
C VAL A 25 21.82 6.82 -5.13
N VAL A 26 22.34 7.32 -6.25
CA VAL A 26 22.12 6.77 -7.58
C VAL A 26 23.46 6.27 -8.13
N LEU A 27 23.51 5.04 -8.60
CA LEU A 27 24.69 4.48 -9.25
C LEU A 27 24.91 5.19 -10.61
N PRO A 28 26.06 5.87 -10.84
CA PRO A 28 26.25 6.74 -12.01
C PRO A 28 26.08 6.05 -13.37
N GLU A 29 26.52 4.80 -13.48
CA GLU A 29 26.52 4.07 -14.76
C GLU A 29 25.18 3.38 -15.06
N SER A 30 24.49 2.89 -14.03
CA SER A 30 23.25 2.11 -14.19
C SER A 30 21.97 2.91 -13.96
N GLY A 31 22.07 4.06 -13.29
CA GLY A 31 20.91 4.84 -12.85
C GLY A 31 20.10 4.17 -11.73
N ILE A 32 20.59 3.07 -11.15
CA ILE A 32 19.89 2.36 -10.07
C ILE A 32 19.97 3.19 -8.79
N VAL A 33 18.80 3.48 -8.22
CA VAL A 33 18.68 4.15 -6.92
C VAL A 33 18.76 3.12 -5.80
N TRP A 34 19.62 3.36 -4.81
CA TRP A 34 19.75 2.49 -3.64
C TRP A 34 18.61 2.70 -2.65
N GLN A 35 18.02 1.61 -2.17
CA GLN A 35 17.03 1.64 -1.08
C GLN A 35 17.66 2.11 0.24
N ASN A 36 16.86 2.72 1.11
CA ASN A 36 17.27 3.10 2.48
C ASN A 36 16.67 2.21 3.58
N ARG A 37 16.29 0.97 3.24
CA ARG A 37 15.64 0.02 4.17
C ARG A 37 16.41 -0.23 5.47
N GLY A 38 17.73 -0.10 5.44
CA GLY A 38 18.60 -0.23 6.62
C GLY A 38 18.23 0.74 7.75
N ALA A 39 17.53 1.85 7.46
CA ALA A 39 17.05 2.78 8.49
C ALA A 39 16.04 2.16 9.48
N SER A 40 15.54 0.95 9.22
CA SER A 40 14.67 0.21 10.15
C SER A 40 15.42 -0.55 11.26
N PHE A 41 16.76 -0.62 11.20
CA PHE A 41 17.53 -1.20 12.30
C PHE A 41 17.56 -0.29 13.52
N SER A 42 17.59 -0.91 14.70
CA SER A 42 17.93 -0.21 15.93
C SER A 42 19.45 -0.18 16.12
N LEU A 43 19.94 0.91 16.71
CA LEU A 43 21.32 1.04 17.14
C LEU A 43 21.54 0.61 18.59
N ASP A 44 20.47 0.31 19.34
CA ASP A 44 20.58 -0.33 20.67
C ASP A 44 20.94 -1.81 20.48
N PRO A 45 22.13 -2.27 20.95
CA PRO A 45 22.55 -3.66 20.79
C PRO A 45 21.61 -4.68 21.47
N ARG A 46 20.79 -4.24 22.44
CA ARG A 46 19.84 -5.10 23.17
C ARG A 46 18.48 -5.20 22.47
N HIS A 47 18.25 -4.39 21.44
CA HIS A 47 16.98 -4.39 20.71
C HIS A 47 16.87 -5.62 19.79
N LEU A 48 15.67 -6.18 19.65
CA LEU A 48 15.43 -7.34 18.77
C LEU A 48 15.88 -7.10 17.32
N LEU A 49 15.69 -5.86 16.86
CA LEU A 49 16.10 -5.37 15.54
C LEU A 49 17.47 -4.65 15.56
N ALA A 50 18.37 -4.98 16.48
CA ALA A 50 19.72 -4.44 16.48
C ALA A 50 20.42 -4.71 15.13
N LEU A 51 21.16 -3.72 14.63
CA LEU A 51 21.98 -3.80 13.42
C LEU A 51 23.09 -4.86 13.59
N ALA A 52 23.22 -5.75 12.62
CA ALA A 52 24.31 -6.72 12.57
C ALA A 52 24.71 -7.04 11.11
N PRO A 53 25.98 -7.34 10.81
CA PRO A 53 26.42 -7.72 9.48
C PRO A 53 25.63 -8.92 8.94
N GLY A 54 25.17 -8.84 7.69
CA GLY A 54 24.39 -9.90 7.03
C GLY A 54 22.95 -10.09 7.54
N LYS A 55 22.53 -9.39 8.61
CA LYS A 55 21.15 -9.43 9.10
C LYS A 55 20.24 -8.68 8.13
N GLN A 56 19.04 -9.21 7.90
CA GLN A 56 18.02 -8.53 7.12
C GLN A 56 17.22 -7.54 8.00
N PRO A 57 16.93 -6.34 7.49
CA PRO A 57 16.12 -5.34 8.20
C PRO A 57 14.68 -5.81 8.38
N PHE A 58 13.97 -5.19 9.33
CA PHE A 58 12.53 -5.34 9.39
C PHE A 58 11.88 -4.84 8.10
N HIS A 59 10.97 -5.63 7.53
CA HIS A 59 10.29 -5.30 6.29
C HIS A 59 8.82 -4.99 6.50
N THR A 60 8.44 -3.79 6.08
CA THR A 60 7.03 -3.38 6.02
C THR A 60 6.28 -3.95 4.83
N LEU A 61 6.99 -4.48 3.84
CA LEU A 61 6.40 -5.00 2.60
C LEU A 61 5.63 -6.29 2.87
N ASN A 62 4.33 -6.29 2.60
CA ASN A 62 3.46 -7.42 2.86
C ASN A 62 2.59 -7.71 1.63
N PRO A 63 3.04 -8.54 0.67
CA PRO A 63 2.19 -8.97 -0.45
C PRO A 63 1.16 -9.98 0.07
N ALA A 64 -0.13 -9.69 -0.12
CA ALA A 64 -1.20 -10.55 0.38
C ALA A 64 -1.91 -11.32 -0.75
N ALA A 65 -2.25 -12.57 -0.46
CA ALA A 65 -3.08 -13.43 -1.29
C ALA A 65 -3.97 -14.30 -0.39
N ALA A 66 -5.14 -14.68 -0.87
CA ALA A 66 -6.07 -15.54 -0.16
C ALA A 66 -6.76 -16.50 -1.13
N ARG A 67 -6.91 -17.75 -0.69
CA ARG A 67 -7.78 -18.75 -1.30
C ARG A 67 -8.86 -19.11 -0.29
N LEU A 68 -10.12 -18.89 -0.66
CA LEU A 68 -11.26 -19.08 0.23
C LEU A 68 -11.85 -20.49 0.09
N ASN A 69 -12.60 -20.92 1.09
CA ASN A 69 -13.23 -22.24 1.11
C ASN A 69 -14.29 -22.41 0.00
N ASP A 70 -14.85 -21.30 -0.49
CA ASP A 70 -15.81 -21.28 -1.61
C ASP A 70 -15.12 -21.29 -3.00
N GLY A 71 -13.80 -21.46 -3.04
CA GLY A 71 -13.02 -21.56 -4.27
C GLY A 71 -12.55 -20.22 -4.83
N ARG A 72 -12.99 -19.08 -4.30
CA ARG A 72 -12.48 -17.78 -4.74
C ARG A 72 -10.99 -17.61 -4.44
N VAL A 73 -10.29 -16.96 -5.36
CA VAL A 73 -8.90 -16.55 -5.21
C VAL A 73 -8.82 -15.03 -5.29
N MET A 74 -8.06 -14.44 -4.38
CA MET A 74 -7.83 -13.01 -4.34
C MET A 74 -6.33 -12.73 -4.15
N VAL A 75 -5.81 -11.79 -4.93
CA VAL A 75 -4.54 -11.12 -4.63
C VAL A 75 -4.84 -9.68 -4.29
N TYR A 76 -4.24 -9.21 -3.20
CA TYR A 76 -4.55 -7.89 -2.70
C TYR A 76 -3.36 -7.26 -2.00
N GLY A 77 -3.40 -5.94 -1.87
CA GLY A 77 -2.35 -5.21 -1.21
C GLY A 77 -2.60 -3.71 -1.18
N SER A 78 -1.72 -3.01 -0.51
CA SER A 78 -1.71 -1.56 -0.46
C SER A 78 -0.29 -1.06 -0.28
N MET A 79 -0.04 0.18 -0.72
CA MET A 79 1.15 0.92 -0.31
C MET A 79 0.86 1.60 1.02
N GLY A 80 1.85 1.74 1.90
CA GLY A 80 1.65 2.53 3.13
C GLY A 80 2.52 2.16 4.32
N GLY A 81 3.72 1.60 4.12
CA GLY A 81 4.63 1.28 5.23
C GLY A 81 3.95 0.41 6.28
N ASP A 82 3.92 0.89 7.53
CA ASP A 82 3.31 0.22 8.68
C ASP A 82 1.76 0.20 8.63
N GLY A 83 1.15 0.98 7.74
CA GLY A 83 -0.29 1.02 7.47
C GLY A 83 -0.82 -0.12 6.57
N GLN A 84 0.10 -0.94 6.05
CA GLN A 84 -0.26 -2.04 5.14
C GLN A 84 -1.16 -3.09 5.80
N PRO A 85 -0.87 -3.64 6.99
CA PRO A 85 -1.72 -4.65 7.61
C PRO A 85 -3.15 -4.17 7.87
N GLN A 86 -3.33 -2.91 8.29
CA GLN A 86 -4.63 -2.32 8.59
C GLN A 86 -5.47 -2.18 7.31
N THR A 87 -4.84 -1.66 6.25
CA THR A 87 -5.53 -1.48 4.97
C THR A 87 -5.88 -2.83 4.34
N GLN A 88 -4.97 -3.81 4.42
CA GLN A 88 -5.22 -5.16 3.95
C GLN A 88 -6.35 -5.84 4.72
N ALA A 89 -6.38 -5.74 6.04
CA ALA A 89 -7.47 -6.26 6.87
C ALA A 89 -8.82 -5.62 6.49
N ALA A 90 -8.83 -4.31 6.23
CA ALA A 90 -10.04 -3.61 5.80
C ALA A 90 -10.53 -4.08 4.42
N ILE A 91 -9.63 -4.29 3.44
CA ILE A 91 -9.96 -4.83 2.12
C ILE A 91 -10.54 -6.24 2.27
N PHE A 92 -9.85 -7.11 3.00
CA PHE A 92 -10.26 -8.50 3.21
C PHE A 92 -11.63 -8.57 3.89
N THR A 93 -11.83 -7.80 4.96
CA THR A 93 -13.10 -7.77 5.70
C THR A 93 -14.25 -7.31 4.80
N ARG A 94 -14.06 -6.28 3.98
CA ARG A 94 -15.09 -5.78 3.06
C ARG A 94 -15.44 -6.82 1.98
N TYR A 95 -14.43 -7.43 1.37
CA TYR A 95 -14.66 -8.37 0.27
C TYR A 95 -15.17 -9.74 0.74
N VAL A 96 -14.57 -10.29 1.79
CA VAL A 96 -14.85 -11.66 2.25
C VAL A 96 -16.01 -11.68 3.24
N MET A 97 -15.93 -10.87 4.30
CA MET A 97 -16.88 -10.95 5.42
C MET A 97 -18.17 -10.20 5.11
N GLN A 98 -18.07 -9.01 4.50
CA GLN A 98 -19.24 -8.19 4.17
C GLN A 98 -19.79 -8.48 2.76
N LYS A 99 -19.14 -9.36 1.99
CA LYS A 99 -19.49 -9.70 0.59
C LYS A 99 -19.67 -8.47 -0.31
N ARG A 100 -18.95 -7.38 -0.02
CA ARG A 100 -18.95 -6.17 -0.85
C ARG A 100 -17.86 -6.32 -1.89
N ALA A 101 -18.21 -6.92 -3.02
CA ALA A 101 -17.34 -6.92 -4.19
C ALA A 101 -17.31 -5.51 -4.81
N ALA A 102 -16.16 -5.10 -5.36
CA ALA A 102 -16.05 -3.84 -6.11
C ALA A 102 -16.88 -3.86 -7.42
N THR A 103 -17.29 -5.06 -7.85
CA THR A 103 -18.22 -5.35 -8.94
C THR A 103 -18.97 -6.64 -8.57
N GLY A 104 -20.30 -6.68 -8.74
CA GLY A 104 -21.19 -7.71 -8.17
C GLY A 104 -21.07 -9.15 -8.71
N GLU A 105 -19.88 -9.66 -9.00
CA GLU A 105 -19.67 -11.00 -9.57
C GLU A 105 -18.61 -11.83 -8.80
N HIS A 106 -18.76 -13.15 -8.84
CA HIS A 106 -17.95 -14.16 -8.15
C HIS A 106 -16.56 -14.42 -8.79
N HIS A 107 -15.99 -13.42 -9.47
CA HIS A 107 -14.75 -13.59 -10.21
C HIS A 107 -13.49 -13.46 -9.33
N PRO A 108 -12.38 -14.11 -9.71
CA PRO A 108 -11.07 -13.85 -9.12
C PRO A 108 -10.77 -12.35 -9.10
N ALA A 109 -10.32 -11.85 -7.94
CA ALA A 109 -10.20 -10.41 -7.71
C ALA A 109 -8.75 -10.02 -7.41
N ALA A 110 -8.20 -9.11 -8.22
CA ALA A 110 -6.97 -8.39 -7.93
C ALA A 110 -7.33 -7.01 -7.38
N LEU A 111 -7.16 -6.78 -6.08
CA LEU A 111 -7.54 -5.51 -5.42
C LEU A 111 -6.32 -4.74 -4.93
N ALA A 112 -6.22 -3.47 -5.29
CA ALA A 112 -5.21 -2.57 -4.76
C ALA A 112 -5.88 -1.35 -4.14
N ALA A 113 -5.50 -0.98 -2.91
CA ALA A 113 -5.83 0.32 -2.35
C ALA A 113 -4.62 1.26 -2.46
N GLY A 114 -4.84 2.47 -2.97
CA GLY A 114 -3.84 3.53 -2.95
C GLY A 114 -3.47 3.93 -1.52
N ALA A 115 -2.27 4.47 -1.33
CA ALA A 115 -1.87 5.00 -0.03
C ALA A 115 -2.79 6.18 0.33
N TYR A 116 -3.64 5.99 1.33
CA TYR A 116 -4.35 7.10 1.95
C TYR A 116 -3.44 7.69 3.02
N LEU A 117 -2.69 8.72 2.65
CA LEU A 117 -2.10 9.64 3.61
C LEU A 117 -3.27 10.29 4.38
N GLY A 118 -3.35 10.05 5.69
CA GLY A 118 -4.24 10.71 6.65
C GLY A 118 -5.53 11.32 6.11
N ALA A 119 -6.60 10.53 6.00
CA ALA A 119 -7.95 11.07 5.87
C ALA A 119 -8.82 10.44 6.95
N ASP A 120 -9.37 11.30 7.82
CA ASP A 120 -10.35 10.96 8.84
C ASP A 120 -11.39 9.96 8.30
N PHE A 121 -11.48 8.82 8.97
CA PHE A 121 -12.45 7.78 8.67
C PHE A 121 -13.84 8.19 9.19
N ARG A 122 -14.43 9.24 8.62
CA ARG A 122 -15.87 9.46 8.75
C ARG A 122 -16.59 8.65 7.69
N LEU A 123 -17.40 7.70 8.16
CA LEU A 123 -18.38 6.97 7.35
C LEU A 123 -19.24 7.99 6.58
N ALA A 124 -18.98 8.17 5.29
CA ALA A 124 -19.99 8.67 4.38
C ALA A 124 -21.00 7.53 4.19
N GLN A 125 -22.15 7.63 4.86
CA GLN A 125 -23.30 6.82 4.49
C GLN A 125 -23.69 7.14 3.04
N ALA A 126 -23.98 6.09 2.29
CA ALA A 126 -24.33 6.14 0.88
C ALA A 126 -25.67 6.86 0.67
N GLY A 127 -25.73 7.78 -0.29
CA GLY A 127 -27.00 8.31 -0.81
C GLY A 127 -26.95 9.79 -1.20
N GLY A 128 -26.34 10.12 -2.35
CA GLY A 128 -26.45 11.45 -2.96
C GLY A 128 -25.41 11.69 -4.05
N PRO A 129 -25.75 12.36 -5.17
CA PRO A 129 -24.82 12.57 -6.28
C PRO A 129 -23.61 13.40 -5.84
N LEU A 130 -22.41 12.92 -6.23
CA LEU A 130 -21.12 13.56 -5.98
C LEU A 130 -21.07 14.95 -6.64
N GLN A 131 -21.35 16.01 -5.89
CA GLN A 131 -21.00 17.36 -6.35
C GLN A 131 -19.51 17.61 -6.07
N ARG A 132 -18.70 17.63 -7.13
CA ARG A 132 -17.31 18.14 -7.08
C ARG A 132 -17.33 19.64 -6.77
N ARG A 133 -17.29 20.03 -5.49
CA ARG A 133 -16.93 21.40 -5.10
C ARG A 133 -15.42 21.48 -4.91
N LYS A 134 -14.70 22.02 -5.90
CA LYS A 134 -13.33 22.52 -5.70
C LYS A 134 -13.40 23.67 -4.68
N ARG A 135 -12.96 23.45 -3.44
CA ARG A 135 -12.51 24.54 -2.56
C ARG A 135 -11.02 24.71 -2.74
N CYS A 136 -10.63 25.51 -3.72
CA CYS A 136 -9.32 26.15 -3.73
C CYS A 136 -9.52 27.52 -3.06
N PRO A 137 -8.81 27.87 -1.98
CA PRO A 137 -8.81 29.24 -1.51
C PRO A 137 -8.13 30.14 -2.56
N PRO A 138 -8.62 31.37 -2.80
CA PRO A 138 -7.99 32.26 -3.75
C PRO A 138 -6.56 32.60 -3.29
N ALA A 139 -5.60 32.51 -4.21
CA ALA A 139 -4.28 33.06 -4.00
C ALA A 139 -4.42 34.58 -3.77
N SER A 140 -3.98 35.05 -2.61
CA SER A 140 -3.84 36.48 -2.36
C SER A 140 -2.79 37.05 -3.32
N ALA A 141 -3.24 37.84 -4.28
CA ALA A 141 -2.39 38.68 -5.11
C ALA A 141 -1.90 39.89 -4.28
N GLY A 142 -0.59 40.12 -4.27
CA GLY A 142 0.05 41.32 -3.72
C GLY A 142 1.46 41.01 -3.23
N ALA A 143 2.51 41.76 -3.53
CA ALA A 143 2.73 42.89 -4.41
C ALA A 143 4.24 42.91 -4.71
N ARG A 144 4.61 43.48 -5.85
CA ARG A 144 5.99 43.79 -6.21
C ARG A 144 6.68 44.59 -5.10
N ARG A 145 7.90 44.22 -4.76
CA ARG A 145 9.12 45.06 -4.76
C ARG A 145 10.34 44.18 -4.62
#